data_AF-A0A814QKQ1-F1
#
_entry.id   AF-A0A814QKQ1-F1
#
_cell.length_a   1.000
_cell.length_b   1.000
_cell.length_c   1.000
_cell.angle_alpha   90.00
_cell.angle_beta   90.00
_cell.angle_gamma   90.00
#
_symmetry.space_group_name_H-M   'P 1'
#
loop_
_entity.id
_entity.type
_entity.pdbx_description
1 polymer ?
#
loop_
_entity_poly.entity_id
_entity_poly.type
_entity_poly.pdbx_seq_one_letter_code
_entity_poly.pdbx_strand_id
1 'polypeptide(L)' 'MVFITESLIRKRAEHNEGELSTLEEVSLHQQDIERIEHLDKWCRELRILYLQSNLISKIGTTHKTKCISLFVFVFDFA' A
#
# COMPACT_ATOMS: atom_id res chain seq x y z
N MET A 1 -4.46 -12.61 9.94
CA MET A 1 -4.46 -12.54 8.46
C MET A 1 -5.08 -11.23 8.02
N VAL A 2 -4.27 -10.18 7.96
CA VAL A 2 -4.68 -8.88 7.42
C VAL A 2 -4.06 -8.68 6.04
N PHE A 3 -4.92 -8.38 5.06
CA PHE A 3 -4.54 -8.16 3.67
C PHE A 3 -4.93 -6.75 3.25
N ILE A 4 -4.24 -6.22 2.24
CA ILE A 4 -4.67 -4.97 1.62
C ILE A 4 -6.00 -5.21 0.91
N THR A 5 -6.99 -4.41 1.25
CA THR A 5 -8.33 -4.44 0.67
C THR A 5 -8.64 -3.10 0.03
N GLU A 6 -9.53 -3.10 -0.96
CA GLU A 6 -9.96 -1.86 -1.63
C GLU A 6 -10.50 -0.84 -0.63
N SER A 7 -11.28 -1.29 0.34
CA SER A 7 -11.85 -0.43 1.38
C SER A 7 -10.77 0.22 2.25
N LEU A 8 -9.65 -0.46 2.49
CA LEU A 8 -8.52 0.08 3.22
C LEU A 8 -7.83 1.21 2.43
N ILE A 9 -7.55 0.97 1.14
CA ILE A 9 -6.96 2.01 0.27
C ILE A 9 -7.95 3.18 0.13
N ARG A 10 -9.24 2.91 -0.10
CA ARG A 10 -10.29 3.93 -0.26
C ARG A 10 -10.41 4.84 0.96
N LYS A 11 -10.32 4.29 2.18
CA LYS A 11 -10.27 5.09 3.41
C LYS A 11 -9.05 6.02 3.48
N ARG A 12 -7.93 5.62 2.91
CA ARG A 12 -6.70 6.45 2.89
C ARG A 12 -6.69 7.43 1.71
N ALA A 13 -7.32 7.04 0.61
CA ALA A 13 -7.54 7.85 -0.58
C ALA A 13 -8.75 8.79 -0.48
N GLU A 14 -9.40 8.88 0.68
CA GLU A 14 -10.51 9.83 0.90
C GLU A 14 -10.05 11.29 0.64
N HIS A 15 -8.77 11.57 0.89
CA HIS A 15 -8.13 12.84 0.54
C HIS A 15 -7.93 13.07 -0.97
N ASN A 16 -8.05 12.01 -1.80
CA ASN A 16 -7.94 12.06 -3.26
C ASN A 16 -9.31 11.96 -3.95
N GLU A 17 -10.32 12.62 -3.39
CA GLU A 17 -11.73 12.55 -3.84
C GLU A 17 -12.30 11.11 -3.91
N GLY A 18 -11.64 10.15 -3.27
CA GLY A 18 -11.99 8.73 -3.34
C GLY A 18 -11.64 8.04 -4.66
N GLU A 19 -10.91 8.71 -5.56
CA GLU A 19 -10.44 8.15 -6.82
C GLU A 19 -9.14 7.34 -6.57
N LEU A 20 -9.22 6.03 -6.76
CA LEU A 20 -8.08 5.13 -6.56
C LEU A 20 -7.18 5.11 -7.79
N SER A 21 -7.78 5.28 -8.97
CA SER A 21 -7.10 5.17 -10.26
C SER A 21 -5.98 6.20 -10.42
N THR A 22 -6.21 7.43 -9.93
CA THR A 22 -5.31 8.59 -9.98
C THR A 22 -4.44 8.73 -8.73
N LEU A 23 -4.53 7.79 -7.80
CA LEU A 23 -3.83 7.88 -6.52
C LEU A 23 -2.33 7.68 -6.74
N GLU A 24 -1.55 8.77 -6.66
CA GLU A 24 -0.09 8.72 -6.81
C GLU A 24 0.63 8.28 -5.53
N GLU A 25 0.05 8.56 -4.37
CA GLU A 25 0.64 8.31 -3.05
C GLU A 25 -0.38 7.68 -2.10
N VAL A 26 0.02 6.63 -1.38
CA VAL A 26 -0.78 6.11 -0.27
C VAL A 26 0.06 5.68 0.92
N SER A 27 -0.44 6.01 2.11
CA SER A 27 0.19 5.67 3.39
C SER A 27 -0.62 4.62 4.15
N LEU A 28 -0.01 3.45 4.36
CA LEU A 28 -0.56 2.32 5.10
C LEU A 28 0.30 2.05 6.33
N HIS A 29 0.04 2.81 7.39
CA HIS A 29 0.72 2.66 8.69
C HIS A 29 -0.11 1.81 9.65
N GLN A 30 0.55 0.93 10.42
CA GLN A 30 -0.06 0.17 11.52
C GLN A 30 -1.30 -0.65 11.08
N GLN A 31 -1.22 -1.31 9.93
CA GLN A 31 -2.32 -2.11 9.39
C GLN A 31 -2.06 -3.62 9.53
N ASP A 32 -0.98 -4.02 10.21
CA ASP A 32 -0.59 -5.42 10.41
C ASP A 32 -0.61 -6.24 9.11
N ILE A 33 -0.35 -5.58 7.97
CA ILE A 33 -0.48 -6.20 6.64
C ILE A 33 0.54 -7.32 6.53
N GLU A 34 0.04 -8.53 6.32
CA GLU A 34 0.87 -9.73 6.16
C GLU A 34 1.29 -9.91 4.70
N ARG A 35 0.45 -9.48 3.74
CA ARG A 35 0.71 -9.56 2.28
C ARG A 35 0.06 -8.41 1.51
N ILE A 36 0.76 -8.00 0.45
CA ILE A 36 0.34 -6.97 -0.51
C ILE A 36 -0.17 -7.71 -1.76
N GLU A 37 -1.47 -7.64 -2.03
CA GLU A 37 -2.08 -8.22 -3.23
C GLU A 37 -3.08 -7.23 -3.84
N HIS A 38 -3.38 -7.38 -5.13
CA HIS A 38 -4.41 -6.61 -5.87
C HIS A 38 -4.22 -5.09 -5.99
N LEU A 39 -3.12 -4.52 -5.50
CA LEU A 39 -2.86 -3.08 -5.56
C LEU A 39 -2.83 -2.51 -6.98
N ASP A 40 -2.34 -3.29 -7.95
CA ASP A 40 -2.33 -2.97 -9.39
C ASP A 40 -3.73 -2.73 -9.98
N LYS A 41 -4.76 -3.40 -9.43
CA LYS A 41 -6.15 -3.24 -9.91
C LYS A 41 -6.77 -1.93 -9.48
N TRP A 42 -6.36 -1.40 -8.34
CA TRP A 42 -6.94 -0.21 -7.74
C TRP A 42 -6.17 1.05 -8.10
N CYS A 43 -4.84 1.02 -7.98
CA CYS A 43 -4.01 2.20 -8.14
C CYS A 43 -3.12 2.06 -9.38
N ARG A 44 -3.60 2.59 -10.51
CA ARG A 44 -2.86 2.56 -11.80
C ARG A 44 -1.69 3.53 -11.83
N GLU A 45 -1.83 4.67 -11.15
CA GLU A 45 -0.84 5.74 -11.13
C GLU A 45 -0.05 5.78 -9.83
N LEU A 46 -0.11 4.74 -8.98
CA LEU A 46 0.61 4.74 -7.70
C LEU A 46 2.11 4.76 -7.90
N ARG A 47 2.72 5.85 -7.46
CA ARG A 47 4.16 6.08 -7.51
C ARG A 47 4.80 5.74 -6.17
N ILE A 48 4.14 6.11 -5.08
CA ILE A 48 4.66 6.03 -3.72
C ILE A 48 3.69 5.23 -2.84
N LEU A 49 4.21 4.20 -2.18
CA LEU A 49 3.48 3.38 -1.22
C LEU A 49 4.29 3.31 0.09
N TYR A 50 3.73 3.83 1.17
CA TYR A 50 4.31 3.74 2.51
C TYR A 50 3.69 2.61 3.30
N LEU A 51 4.54 1.73 3.85
CA LEU A 51 4.12 0.51 4.57
C LEU A 51 4.79 0.42 5.95
N GLN A 52 4.79 1.50 6.70
CA GLN A 52 5.43 1.54 8.02
C GLN A 52 4.63 0.73 9.07
N SER A 53 5.34 0.04 9.96
CA SER A 53 4.75 -0.75 11.05
C SER A 53 3.71 -1.76 10.56
N ASN A 54 4.04 -2.55 9.53
CA ASN A 54 3.24 -3.69 9.08
C ASN A 54 4.00 -5.00 9.30
N LEU A 55 3.25 -6.09 9.46
CA LEU A 55 3.77 -7.43 9.73
C LEU A 55 4.07 -8.19 8.42
N ILE A 56 4.79 -7.56 7.50
CA ILE A 56 5.06 -8.14 6.18
C ILE A 56 6.09 -9.26 6.33
N SER A 57 5.61 -10.46 6.65
CA SER A 57 6.46 -11.64 6.86
C SER A 57 7.04 -12.16 5.54
N LYS A 58 6.42 -11.84 4.39
CA LYS A 58 6.92 -12.18 3.06
C LYS A 58 6.35 -11.23 2.01
N ILE A 59 7.21 -10.44 1.37
CA ILE A 59 6.84 -9.68 0.16
C ILE A 59 6.71 -10.70 -0.98
N GLY A 60 5.55 -11.31 -1.09
CA GLY A 60 5.19 -12.15 -2.23
C GLY A 60 4.87 -11.25 -3.41
N THR A 61 5.90 -10.76 -4.12
CA THR A 61 5.74 -9.93 -5.31
C THR A 61 5.22 -10.79 -6.46
N THR A 62 3.94 -11.16 -6.44
CA THR A 62 3.35 -12.01 -7.50
C THR A 62 2.98 -11.25 -8.76
N HIS A 63 2.99 -9.92 -8.74
CA HIS A 63 2.68 -9.13 -9.92
C HIS A 63 3.63 -7.94 -10.04
N LYS A 64 4.02 -7.63 -11.28
CA LYS A 64 4.81 -6.46 -11.70
C LYS A 64 4.05 -5.16 -11.40
N THR A 65 3.79 -4.85 -10.14
CA THR A 65 3.23 -3.55 -9.75
C THR A 65 4.26 -2.48 -10.11
N LYS A 66 3.90 -1.56 -11.01
CA LYS A 66 4.67 -0.36 -11.36
C LYS A 66 4.73 0.64 -10.18
N CYS A 67 4.85 0.17 -8.94
CA CYS A 67 5.19 1.05 -7.83
C CYS A 67 6.65 1.46 -8.01
N ILE A 68 6.84 2.65 -8.56
CA ILE A 68 8.15 3.20 -8.91
C ILE A 68 8.99 3.45 -7.65
N SER A 69 8.36 3.63 -6.50
CA SER A 69 9.06 3.90 -5.24
C SER A 69 8.31 3.28 -4.06
N LEU A 70 8.65 2.04 -3.73
CA LEU A 70 8.22 1.40 -2.48
C LEU A 70 9.12 1.90 -1.35
N PHE A 71 8.63 2.86 -0.56
CA PHE A 71 9.35 3.32 0.63
C PHE A 71 8.87 2.52 1.84
N VAL A 72 9.53 1.39 2.07
CA VAL A 72 9.45 0.70 3.37
C VAL A 72 10.38 1.46 4.31
N PHE A 73 9.87 2.53 4.92
CA PHE A 73 10.52 3.11 6.08
C PHE A 73 10.30 2.14 7.25
N VAL A 74 11.23 1.21 7.41
CA VAL A 74 11.43 0.53 8.69
C VAL A 74 12.01 1.59 9.64
N PHE A 75 11.17 2.46 10.18
CA PHE A 75 11.51 3.20 11.39
C PHE A 75 11.42 2.19 12.55
N ASP A 76 12.41 1.29 12.61
CA ASP A 76 12.84 0.70 13.88
C ASP A 76 13.78 1.73 14.49
N PHE A 77 13.21 2.73 15.16
CA PHE A 77 13.95 3.38 16.24
C PHE A 77 13.53 2.66 17.52
N ALA A 78 14.43 1.75 17.93
CA ALA A 78 14.57 1.35 19.33
C ALA A 78 14.76 2.57 20.24
#